data_AF-A0A2D8M9E2-F1
#
_entry.id   AF-A0A2D8M9E2-F1
#
_cell.length_a   1.000
_cell.length_b   1.000
_cell.length_c   1.000
_cell.angle_alpha   90.00
_cell.angle_beta   90.00
_cell.angle_gamma   90.00
#
_symmetry.space_group_name_H-M   'P 1'
#
loop_
_entity.id
_entity.type
_entity.pdbx_description
1 polymer ?
#
loop_
_entity_poly.entity_id
_entity_poly.type
_entity_poly.pdbx_seq_one_letter_code
_entity_poly.pdbx_strand_id
1 'polypeptide(L)'
;MRPFRIKVDDLEAHRLATQTALSKASLSKGVTLEREDQGGIVAFGVARSAGAERTSRNRGADVFVVPIKDLGGSLFAWLGYREEWLLEKAGKTKVFLFRSSGATIHFGYEGVEPKPQMFRAEWAGLVKADKGWDYQAGDAGHPHWQFDALESLAAEGAADEAALMANLIRAEQTEPTVREFGSAVSNIPEVTTVVSSRAIAAVHFASAAPWWRTSPGDAHAHHPENVQQISRWLSRTLSYIDDQLARV
;
A
#
# COMPACT_ATOMS: atom_id res chain seq x y z
N MET A 1 -6.94 22.10 -15.43
CA MET A 1 -6.66 20.65 -15.59
C MET A 1 -7.96 19.91 -15.91
N ARG A 2 -7.90 18.74 -16.55
CA ARG A 2 -9.09 17.92 -16.85
C ARG A 2 -9.00 16.61 -16.05
N PRO A 3 -10.04 16.23 -15.28
CA PRO A 3 -10.03 14.96 -14.58
C PRO A 3 -10.21 13.81 -15.57
N PHE A 4 -9.53 12.71 -15.28
CA PHE A 4 -9.68 11.47 -16.02
C PHE A 4 -11.05 10.84 -15.73
N ARG A 5 -11.78 10.54 -16.81
CA ARG A 5 -13.16 10.04 -16.79
C ARG A 5 -13.26 8.74 -17.57
N ILE A 6 -14.06 7.81 -17.07
CA ILE A 6 -14.40 6.56 -17.77
C ILE A 6 -15.89 6.24 -17.67
N LYS A 7 -16.37 5.37 -18.57
CA LYS A 7 -17.74 4.84 -18.54
C LYS A 7 -17.86 3.66 -17.60
N VAL A 8 -19.09 3.21 -17.34
CA VAL A 8 -19.39 2.05 -16.49
C VAL A 8 -18.67 0.79 -16.97
N ASP A 9 -18.76 0.47 -18.26
CA ASP A 9 -18.17 -0.77 -18.79
C ASP A 9 -16.64 -0.77 -18.69
N ASP A 10 -16.02 0.39 -18.90
CA ASP A 10 -14.57 0.58 -18.75
C ASP A 10 -14.12 0.43 -17.28
N LEU A 11 -14.95 0.87 -16.33
CA LEU A 11 -14.67 0.75 -14.89
C LEU A 11 -14.65 -0.71 -14.45
N GLU A 12 -15.64 -1.52 -14.88
CA GLU A 12 -15.68 -2.95 -14.53
C GLU A 12 -14.56 -3.74 -15.22
N ALA A 13 -14.22 -3.41 -16.48
CA ALA A 13 -13.07 -4.00 -17.16
C ALA A 13 -11.76 -3.68 -16.42
N HIS A 14 -11.59 -2.42 -15.98
CA HIS A 14 -10.46 -2.00 -15.15
C HIS A 14 -10.41 -2.75 -13.81
N ARG A 15 -11.53 -2.86 -13.09
CA ARG A 15 -11.63 -3.63 -11.84
C ARG A 15 -11.14 -5.07 -12.02
N LEU A 16 -11.56 -5.75 -13.08
CA LEU A 16 -11.13 -7.13 -13.39
C LEU A 16 -9.64 -7.22 -13.71
N ALA A 17 -9.09 -6.25 -14.45
CA ALA A 17 -7.66 -6.18 -14.73
C ALA A 17 -6.83 -5.96 -13.45
N THR A 18 -7.27 -5.06 -12.59
CA THR A 18 -6.68 -4.78 -11.28
C THR A 18 -6.74 -6.01 -10.37
N GLN A 19 -7.89 -6.69 -10.29
CA GLN A 19 -8.03 -7.94 -9.53
C GLN A 19 -7.05 -9.02 -10.03
N THR A 20 -6.86 -9.12 -11.35
CA THR A 20 -5.90 -10.05 -11.95
C THR A 20 -4.47 -9.72 -11.55
N ALA A 21 -4.10 -8.43 -11.53
CA ALA A 21 -2.77 -8.00 -11.10
C ALA A 21 -2.51 -8.33 -9.62
N LEU A 22 -3.48 -8.05 -8.73
CA LEU A 22 -3.39 -8.38 -7.31
C LEU A 22 -3.31 -9.89 -7.08
N SER A 23 -4.10 -10.67 -7.83
CA SER A 23 -4.07 -12.14 -7.75
C SER A 23 -2.71 -12.72 -8.14
N LYS A 24 -2.00 -12.09 -9.09
CA LYS A 24 -0.64 -12.53 -9.48
C LYS A 24 0.41 -12.22 -8.42
N ALA A 25 0.22 -11.15 -7.66
CA ALA A 25 1.14 -10.74 -6.61
C ALA A 25 0.88 -11.46 -5.26
N SER A 26 -0.30 -12.04 -5.07
CA SER A 26 -0.67 -12.72 -3.83
C SER A 26 -0.23 -14.19 -3.81
N LEU A 27 0.12 -14.67 -2.62
CA LEU A 27 0.28 -16.09 -2.33
C LEU A 27 -1.06 -16.82 -2.23
N SER A 28 -2.15 -16.07 -1.98
CA SER A 28 -3.51 -16.60 -1.92
C SER A 28 -4.14 -16.69 -3.30
N LYS A 29 -4.81 -17.81 -3.58
CA LYS A 29 -5.62 -17.96 -4.78
C LYS A 29 -6.97 -17.27 -4.61
N GLY A 30 -7.45 -16.63 -5.68
CA GLY A 30 -8.82 -16.11 -5.73
C GLY A 30 -9.00 -14.77 -5.02
N VAL A 31 -7.99 -13.88 -5.07
CA VAL A 31 -8.16 -12.48 -4.64
C VAL A 31 -9.31 -11.86 -5.44
N THR A 32 -10.28 -11.30 -4.72
CA THR A 32 -11.43 -10.61 -5.30
C THR A 32 -11.45 -9.15 -4.87
N LEU A 33 -11.89 -8.27 -5.77
CA LEU A 33 -12.19 -6.88 -5.43
C LEU A 33 -13.69 -6.70 -5.27
N GLU A 34 -14.10 -6.24 -4.09
CA GLU A 34 -15.47 -5.85 -3.79
C GLU A 34 -15.70 -4.39 -4.12
N ARG A 35 -16.91 -4.09 -4.58
CA ARG A 35 -17.36 -2.76 -4.91
C ARG A 35 -18.17 -2.18 -3.75
N GLU A 36 -17.78 -1.00 -3.30
CA GLU A 36 -18.48 -0.24 -2.26
C GLU A 36 -18.98 1.08 -2.86
N ASP A 37 -20.30 1.29 -2.87
CA ASP A 37 -20.93 2.52 -3.38
C ASP A 37 -21.45 3.35 -2.20
N GLN A 38 -20.84 4.50 -1.90
CA GLN A 38 -21.26 5.37 -0.80
C GLN A 38 -21.15 6.85 -1.17
N GLY A 39 -22.24 7.62 -1.00
CA GLY A 39 -22.20 9.09 -1.14
C GLY A 39 -21.75 9.60 -2.52
N GLY A 40 -21.97 8.82 -3.59
CA GLY A 40 -21.47 9.13 -4.93
C GLY A 40 -20.01 8.75 -5.18
N ILE A 41 -19.35 8.08 -4.22
CA ILE A 41 -18.06 7.43 -4.40
C ILE A 41 -18.31 5.95 -4.71
N VAL A 42 -17.55 5.42 -5.66
CA VAL A 42 -17.43 3.99 -5.95
C VAL A 42 -16.02 3.58 -5.62
N ALA A 43 -15.85 2.71 -4.64
CA ALA A 43 -14.57 2.19 -4.21
C ALA A 43 -14.43 0.72 -4.57
N PHE A 44 -13.22 0.31 -4.90
CA PHE A 44 -12.83 -1.08 -5.02
C PHE A 44 -11.77 -1.40 -3.96
N GLY A 45 -12.05 -2.40 -3.14
CA GLY A 45 -11.13 -2.87 -2.11
C GLY A 45 -10.96 -4.38 -2.18
N VAL A 46 -9.89 -4.90 -1.60
CA VAL A 46 -9.77 -6.34 -1.35
C VAL A 46 -10.99 -6.80 -0.57
N ALA A 47 -11.68 -7.80 -1.09
CA ALA A 47 -12.86 -8.36 -0.45
C ALA A 47 -12.47 -9.45 0.56
N ARG A 48 -13.45 -9.85 1.37
CA ARG A 48 -13.34 -11.11 2.11
C ARG A 48 -13.29 -12.29 1.15
N SER A 49 -12.13 -12.93 1.03
CA SER A 49 -11.90 -14.12 0.21
C SER A 49 -11.09 -15.16 0.98
N ALA A 50 -10.89 -16.34 0.38
CA ALA A 50 -9.97 -17.33 0.92
C ALA A 50 -8.55 -16.73 1.03
N GLY A 51 -7.95 -16.83 2.22
CA GLY A 51 -6.63 -16.26 2.50
C GLY A 51 -6.56 -14.74 2.54
N ALA A 52 -7.69 -14.04 2.63
CA ALA A 52 -7.73 -12.62 3.00
C ALA A 52 -8.05 -12.47 4.49
N GLU A 53 -7.29 -11.62 5.17
CA GLU A 53 -7.48 -11.33 6.60
C GLU A 53 -7.84 -9.88 6.80
N ARG A 54 -8.61 -9.60 7.86
CA ARG A 54 -8.93 -8.23 8.24
C ARG A 54 -7.75 -7.64 9.01
N THR A 55 -7.51 -6.34 8.85
CA THR A 55 -6.59 -5.58 9.68
C THR A 55 -7.01 -4.11 9.72
N SER A 56 -6.51 -3.38 10.71
CA SER A 56 -6.69 -1.94 10.81
C SER A 56 -5.60 -1.19 10.05
N ARG A 57 -5.98 -0.02 9.52
CA ARG A 57 -5.04 0.95 8.95
C ARG A 57 -4.73 2.01 10.00
N ASN A 58 -3.56 2.64 9.91
CA ASN A 58 -3.25 3.80 10.75
C ASN A 58 -4.29 4.93 10.56
N ARG A 59 -4.89 5.02 9.37
CA ARG A 59 -5.93 5.98 9.03
C ARG A 59 -7.02 5.33 8.18
N GLY A 60 -8.27 5.62 8.51
CA GLY A 60 -9.44 5.14 7.80
C GLY A 60 -10.02 3.87 8.41
N ALA A 61 -10.95 3.23 7.68
CA ALA A 61 -11.60 2.00 8.11
C ALA A 61 -10.68 0.79 8.00
N ASP A 62 -11.05 -0.29 8.69
CA ASP A 62 -10.43 -1.59 8.53
C ASP A 62 -10.53 -2.07 7.08
N VAL A 63 -9.55 -2.85 6.67
CA VAL A 63 -9.43 -3.39 5.32
C VAL A 63 -9.17 -4.88 5.37
N PHE A 64 -9.47 -5.56 4.26
CA PHE A 64 -8.94 -6.89 4.03
C PHE A 64 -7.57 -6.78 3.35
N VAL A 65 -6.67 -7.68 3.71
CA VAL A 65 -5.33 -7.80 3.17
C VAL A 65 -5.08 -9.25 2.78
N VAL A 66 -4.23 -9.46 1.77
CA VAL A 66 -3.85 -10.79 1.30
C VAL A 66 -2.34 -10.99 1.43
N PRO A 67 -1.84 -12.19 1.76
CA PRO A 67 -0.41 -12.43 1.87
C PRO A 67 0.22 -12.33 0.49
N ILE A 68 1.39 -11.69 0.42
CA ILE A 68 2.17 -11.52 -0.82
C ILE A 68 3.58 -12.09 -0.72
N LYS A 69 4.13 -12.23 0.49
CA LYS A 69 5.47 -12.78 0.70
C LYS A 69 5.60 -13.38 2.09
N ASP A 70 6.24 -14.55 2.17
CA ASP A 70 6.74 -15.09 3.43
C ASP A 70 8.08 -14.40 3.73
N LEU A 71 8.15 -13.70 4.86
CA LEU A 71 9.37 -13.07 5.35
C LEU A 71 10.20 -14.06 6.19
N GLY A 72 9.71 -15.27 6.44
CA GLY A 72 10.36 -16.30 7.24
C GLY A 72 9.92 -16.25 8.71
N GLY A 73 9.97 -17.40 9.38
CA GLY A 73 9.48 -17.54 10.76
C GLY A 73 7.96 -17.41 10.88
N SER A 74 7.23 -17.72 9.81
CA SER A 74 5.76 -17.57 9.69
C SER A 74 5.27 -16.11 9.66
N LEU A 75 6.18 -15.13 9.57
CA LEU A 75 5.84 -13.73 9.40
C LEU A 75 5.58 -13.46 7.91
N PHE A 76 4.44 -12.85 7.60
CA PHE A 76 4.08 -12.53 6.22
C PHE A 76 4.02 -11.03 5.99
N ALA A 77 4.35 -10.63 4.76
CA ALA A 77 3.92 -9.35 4.21
C ALA A 77 2.52 -9.50 3.60
N TRP A 78 1.63 -8.59 3.99
CA TRP A 78 0.23 -8.56 3.59
C TRP A 78 -0.06 -7.29 2.82
N LEU A 79 -0.77 -7.43 1.69
CA LEU A 79 -1.15 -6.36 0.80
C LEU A 79 -2.62 -6.00 0.96
N GLY A 80 -2.88 -4.75 1.31
CA GLY A 80 -4.17 -4.09 1.12
C GLY A 80 -4.18 -3.30 -0.18
N TYR A 81 -5.37 -3.16 -0.78
CA TYR A 81 -5.58 -2.31 -1.94
C TYR A 81 -6.93 -1.59 -1.84
N ARG A 82 -6.94 -0.31 -2.19
CA ARG A 82 -8.16 0.50 -2.31
C ARG A 82 -8.04 1.49 -3.46
N GLU A 83 -9.05 1.52 -4.32
CA GLU A 83 -9.18 2.49 -5.41
C GLU A 83 -10.53 3.18 -5.33
N GLU A 84 -10.59 4.49 -5.56
CA GLU A 84 -11.82 5.28 -5.44
C GLU A 84 -12.10 6.09 -6.71
N TRP A 85 -13.38 6.14 -7.05
CA TRP A 85 -13.93 6.87 -8.18
C TRP A 85 -15.10 7.74 -7.73
N LEU A 86 -15.23 8.94 -8.28
CA LEU A 86 -16.40 9.79 -8.10
C LEU A 86 -17.38 9.53 -9.24
N LEU A 87 -18.60 9.13 -8.90
CA LEU A 87 -19.71 9.03 -9.85
C LEU A 87 -20.24 10.43 -10.18
N GLU A 88 -20.02 10.88 -11.41
CA GLU A 88 -20.68 12.05 -12.00
C GLU A 88 -21.77 11.62 -12.99
N LYS A 89 -22.89 12.35 -13.00
CA LYS A 89 -23.87 12.24 -14.08
C LYS A 89 -23.53 13.24 -15.17
N ALA A 90 -23.16 12.75 -16.34
CA ALA A 90 -23.01 13.55 -17.56
C ALA A 90 -24.30 13.41 -18.40
N GLY A 91 -25.31 14.22 -18.07
CA GLY A 91 -26.64 14.09 -18.67
C GLY A 91 -27.33 12.77 -18.27
N LYS A 92 -27.65 11.91 -19.26
CA LYS A 92 -28.22 10.57 -19.03
C LYS A 92 -27.16 9.49 -18.77
N THR A 93 -25.88 9.81 -18.98
CA THR A 93 -24.78 8.83 -18.89
C THR A 93 -24.07 8.95 -17.55
N LYS A 94 -23.77 7.82 -16.92
CA LYS A 94 -22.92 7.75 -15.73
C LYS A 94 -21.45 7.73 -16.17
N VAL A 95 -20.65 8.61 -15.58
CA VAL A 95 -19.20 8.62 -15.77
C VAL A 95 -18.51 8.59 -14.40
N PHE A 96 -17.34 8.01 -14.36
CA PHE A 96 -16.55 7.84 -13.13
C PHE A 96 -15.26 8.62 -13.27
N LEU A 97 -14.97 9.46 -12.28
CA LEU A 97 -13.77 10.28 -12.23
C LEU A 97 -12.79 9.64 -11.25
N PHE A 98 -11.56 9.43 -11.69
CA PHE A 98 -10.53 8.86 -10.83
C PHE A 98 -10.26 9.78 -9.62
N ARG A 99 -10.35 9.25 -8.40
CA ARG A 99 -10.04 9.98 -7.17
C ARG A 99 -8.72 9.56 -6.56
N SER A 100 -8.49 8.26 -6.42
CA SER A 100 -7.25 7.76 -5.81
C SER A 100 -7.08 6.26 -6.04
N SER A 101 -5.84 5.80 -5.93
CA SER A 101 -5.50 4.39 -5.82
C SER A 101 -4.40 4.23 -4.78
N GLY A 102 -4.49 3.20 -3.94
CA GLY A 102 -3.60 2.99 -2.81
C GLY A 102 -3.32 1.51 -2.57
N ALA A 103 -2.05 1.18 -2.37
CA ALA A 103 -1.57 -0.12 -1.92
C ALA A 103 -0.91 0.03 -0.55
N THR A 104 -1.34 -0.74 0.45
CA THR A 104 -0.79 -0.73 1.81
C THR A 104 -0.10 -2.06 2.09
N ILE A 105 1.08 -2.01 2.72
CA ILE A 105 1.80 -3.21 3.16
C ILE A 105 1.78 -3.29 4.68
N HIS A 106 1.41 -4.46 5.19
CA HIS A 106 1.34 -4.77 6.61
C HIS A 106 2.18 -6.00 6.91
N PHE A 107 2.78 -6.08 8.11
CA PHE A 107 3.48 -7.27 8.56
C PHE A 107 2.72 -7.96 9.69
N GLY A 108 2.66 -9.28 9.67
CA GLY A 108 2.00 -10.05 10.73
C GLY A 108 1.95 -11.54 10.45
N TYR A 109 1.62 -12.31 11.49
CA TYR A 109 1.41 -13.76 11.38
C TYR A 109 0.00 -14.06 10.86
N GLU A 110 -0.17 -15.21 10.21
CA GLU A 110 -1.50 -15.70 9.80
C GLU A 110 -2.41 -15.91 11.02
N GLY A 111 -3.65 -15.44 10.94
CA GLY A 111 -4.66 -15.56 12.00
C GLY A 111 -4.43 -14.69 13.24
N VAL A 112 -3.40 -13.85 13.26
CA VAL A 112 -3.04 -12.99 14.40
C VAL A 112 -3.22 -11.51 14.07
N GLU A 113 -3.98 -10.80 14.90
CA GLU A 113 -4.12 -9.33 14.88
C GLU A 113 -3.35 -8.71 16.07
N PRO A 114 -2.84 -7.46 15.97
CA PRO A 114 -2.90 -6.59 14.80
C PRO A 114 -1.83 -6.91 13.74
N LYS A 115 -2.03 -6.44 12.50
CA LYS A 115 -0.97 -6.40 11.47
C LYS A 115 -0.58 -4.94 11.19
N PRO A 116 0.48 -4.43 11.84
CA PRO A 116 0.95 -3.06 11.68
C PRO A 116 1.15 -2.66 10.21
N GLN A 117 0.74 -1.45 9.84
CA GLN A 117 0.96 -0.89 8.52
C GLN A 117 2.41 -0.38 8.43
N MET A 118 3.19 -0.94 7.52
CA MET A 118 4.61 -0.61 7.39
C MET A 118 4.83 0.58 6.47
N PHE A 119 4.18 0.55 5.32
CA PHE A 119 4.27 1.59 4.31
C PHE A 119 3.10 1.49 3.33
N ARG A 120 2.91 2.56 2.56
CA ARG A 120 1.90 2.62 1.51
C ARG A 120 2.39 3.38 0.29
N ALA A 121 1.91 2.95 -0.86
CA ALA A 121 1.99 3.69 -2.11
C ALA A 121 0.61 4.24 -2.46
N GLU A 122 0.50 5.54 -2.69
CA GLU A 122 -0.75 6.19 -3.05
C GLU A 122 -0.56 7.04 -4.29
N TRP A 123 -1.58 7.09 -5.16
CA TRP A 123 -1.65 8.00 -6.30
C TRP A 123 -3.00 8.71 -6.28
N ALA A 124 -2.96 10.03 -6.07
CA ALA A 124 -4.16 10.86 -6.02
C ALA A 124 -4.56 11.38 -7.40
N GLY A 125 -5.87 11.51 -7.59
CA GLY A 125 -6.50 12.18 -8.71
C GLY A 125 -6.81 13.64 -8.42
N LEU A 126 -7.50 14.28 -9.36
CA LEU A 126 -7.97 15.65 -9.20
C LEU A 126 -9.25 15.69 -8.36
N VAL A 127 -9.36 16.73 -7.53
CA VAL A 127 -10.58 17.08 -6.80
C VAL A 127 -11.17 18.38 -7.32
N LYS A 128 -12.49 18.54 -7.13
CA LYS A 128 -13.19 19.76 -7.51
C LYS A 128 -12.92 20.84 -6.45
N ALA A 129 -12.42 21.99 -6.89
CA ALA A 129 -12.11 23.16 -6.09
C ALA A 129 -12.89 24.39 -6.61
N ASP A 130 -12.88 25.49 -5.86
CA ASP A 130 -13.64 26.71 -6.17
C ASP A 130 -13.34 27.29 -7.56
N LYS A 131 -12.09 27.14 -8.03
CA LYS A 131 -11.62 27.64 -9.33
C LYS A 131 -11.44 26.56 -10.39
N GLY A 132 -12.01 25.37 -10.19
CA GLY A 132 -11.97 24.29 -11.19
C GLY A 132 -11.56 22.94 -10.60
N TRP A 133 -10.57 22.30 -11.22
CA TRP A 133 -10.02 21.02 -10.77
C TRP A 133 -8.60 21.23 -10.29
N ASP A 134 -8.28 20.69 -9.12
CA ASP A 134 -6.99 20.86 -8.46
C ASP A 134 -6.53 19.56 -7.79
N TYR A 135 -5.26 19.50 -7.39
CA TYR A 135 -4.72 18.36 -6.64
C TYR A 135 -5.20 18.40 -5.18
N GLN A 136 -5.43 17.20 -4.63
CA GLN A 136 -5.97 17.03 -3.29
C GLN A 136 -5.09 17.65 -2.19
N ALA A 137 -3.79 17.82 -2.45
CA ALA A 137 -2.82 18.46 -1.56
C ALA A 137 -1.89 19.46 -2.29
N GLY A 138 -2.46 20.37 -3.09
CA GLY A 138 -1.75 21.53 -3.69
C GLY A 138 -0.82 21.22 -4.86
N ASP A 139 -0.05 20.13 -4.80
CA ASP A 139 0.89 19.67 -5.85
C ASP A 139 1.01 18.12 -5.92
N ALA A 140 0.24 17.38 -5.10
CA ALA A 140 0.31 15.92 -4.99
C ALA A 140 -0.46 15.19 -6.11
N GLY A 141 -0.12 15.49 -7.36
CA GLY A 141 -0.67 14.80 -8.54
C GLY A 141 0.01 13.48 -8.87
N HIS A 142 1.19 13.24 -8.31
CA HIS A 142 2.01 12.09 -8.64
C HIS A 142 1.88 10.97 -7.60
N PRO A 143 2.35 9.74 -7.90
CA PRO A 143 2.48 8.70 -6.89
C PRO A 143 3.43 9.10 -5.76
N HIS A 144 3.10 8.69 -4.53
CA HIS A 144 3.94 8.91 -3.35
C HIS A 144 4.06 7.64 -2.50
N TRP A 145 5.20 7.50 -1.83
CA TRP A 145 5.41 6.54 -0.76
C TRP A 145 5.28 7.24 0.60
N GLN A 146 4.66 6.57 1.54
CA GLN A 146 4.67 6.96 2.94
C GLN A 146 5.09 5.77 3.78
N PHE A 147 5.98 6.03 4.75
CA PHE A 147 6.44 5.03 5.71
C PHE A 147 5.69 5.23 7.01
N ASP A 148 4.88 4.23 7.34
CA ASP A 148 3.93 4.28 8.44
C ASP A 148 4.43 3.49 9.66
N ALA A 149 5.52 2.72 9.51
CA ALA A 149 6.09 1.85 10.53
C ALA A 149 6.34 2.55 11.87
N LEU A 150 6.86 3.79 11.86
CA LEU A 150 7.10 4.54 13.10
C LEU A 150 5.79 4.87 13.82
N GLU A 151 4.74 5.25 13.08
CA GLU A 151 3.42 5.55 13.67
C GLU A 151 2.76 4.27 14.18
N SER A 152 2.83 3.17 13.42
CA SER A 152 2.21 1.90 13.81
C SER A 152 2.90 1.24 15.00
N LEU A 153 4.22 1.38 15.13
CA LEU A 153 4.99 0.79 16.23
C LEU A 153 5.03 1.70 17.47
N ALA A 154 4.89 3.02 17.32
CA ALA A 154 4.84 3.94 18.46
C ALA A 154 3.47 3.96 19.17
N ALA A 155 2.41 3.45 18.54
CA ALA A 155 1.06 3.43 19.11
C ALA A 155 0.95 2.52 20.35
N GLU A 156 1.89 1.59 20.54
CA GLU A 156 2.03 0.80 21.76
C GLU A 156 3.06 1.45 22.71
N GLY A 157 2.62 2.47 23.45
CA GLY A 157 3.18 2.81 24.76
C GLY A 157 4.70 3.07 24.91
N ALA A 158 5.44 3.39 23.85
CA ALA A 158 6.91 3.43 23.95
C ALA A 158 7.55 4.67 23.31
N ALA A 159 7.44 5.81 23.99
CA ALA A 159 8.32 6.95 23.73
C ALA A 159 9.80 6.58 23.90
N ASP A 160 10.11 5.60 24.76
CA ASP A 160 11.47 5.10 25.00
C ASP A 160 11.94 4.08 23.93
N GLU A 161 11.06 3.24 23.36
CA GLU A 161 11.47 2.29 22.31
C GLU A 161 11.59 2.95 20.94
N ALA A 162 10.79 3.97 20.64
CA ALA A 162 10.99 4.78 19.44
C ALA A 162 12.36 5.50 19.46
N ALA A 163 12.80 5.96 20.63
CA ALA A 163 14.13 6.51 20.83
C ALA A 163 15.23 5.44 20.74
N LEU A 164 14.99 4.24 21.27
CA LEU A 164 15.90 3.09 21.14
C LEU A 164 16.04 2.65 19.66
N MET A 165 14.95 2.62 18.92
CA MET A 165 14.90 2.30 17.48
C MET A 165 15.60 3.37 16.64
N ALA A 166 15.37 4.65 16.92
CA ALA A 166 16.10 5.73 16.26
C ALA A 166 17.62 5.64 16.52
N ASN A 167 18.02 5.12 17.69
CA ASN A 167 19.43 4.88 18.03
C ASN A 167 19.98 3.60 17.38
N LEU A 168 19.20 2.52 17.25
CA LEU A 168 19.60 1.30 16.53
C LEU A 168 19.78 1.55 15.03
N ILE A 169 18.89 2.33 14.43
CA ILE A 169 19.00 2.79 13.02
C ILE A 169 20.26 3.64 12.81
N ARG A 170 20.73 4.38 13.83
CA ARG A 170 22.02 5.10 13.79
C ARG A 170 23.22 4.20 14.06
N ALA A 171 23.07 3.19 14.90
CA ALA A 171 24.16 2.31 15.33
C ALA A 171 24.61 1.32 14.23
N GLU A 172 23.73 0.96 13.28
CA GLU A 172 24.07 0.15 12.09
C GLU A 172 25.08 0.81 11.12
N GLN A 173 25.54 2.04 11.39
CA GLN A 173 26.70 2.63 10.72
C GLN A 173 28.05 2.15 11.29
N THR A 174 28.04 1.23 12.24
CA THR A 174 29.24 0.64 12.85
C THR A 174 29.12 -0.88 12.86
N GLU A 175 30.20 -1.55 12.45
CA GLU A 175 30.31 -3.00 12.20
C GLU A 175 29.75 -3.91 13.32
N PRO A 176 29.30 -5.14 12.99
CA PRO A 176 28.52 -5.96 13.90
C PRO A 176 29.40 -6.57 14.99
N THR A 177 28.98 -6.43 16.25
CA THR A 177 29.50 -7.24 17.36
C THR A 177 28.62 -8.48 17.55
N VAL A 178 29.26 -9.64 17.53
CA VAL A 178 28.67 -10.97 17.71
C VAL A 178 27.97 -11.05 19.07
N ARG A 179 26.70 -11.48 19.10
CA ARG A 179 25.98 -11.85 20.34
C ARG A 179 25.90 -13.37 20.46
N GLU A 180 26.38 -13.88 21.60
CA GLU A 180 26.36 -15.29 22.00
C GLU A 180 24.93 -15.80 22.25
N PHE A 181 24.71 -17.08 21.92
CA PHE A 181 23.44 -17.80 22.07
C PHE A 181 23.12 -18.11 23.53
N GLY A 182 21.93 -17.71 23.98
CA GLY A 182 21.33 -18.10 25.26
C GLY A 182 19.92 -18.65 25.11
N SER A 183 19.76 -19.94 25.45
CA SER A 183 18.57 -20.72 25.84
C SER A 183 17.18 -20.39 25.23
N ALA A 184 16.63 -21.40 24.54
CA ALA A 184 15.29 -21.46 23.98
C ALA A 184 14.17 -21.08 24.98
N VAL A 185 13.42 -20.03 24.63
CA VAL A 185 12.08 -19.77 25.15
C VAL A 185 11.14 -19.77 23.95
N SER A 186 10.20 -20.72 23.96
CA SER A 186 9.13 -20.85 22.97
C SER A 186 8.08 -19.74 23.16
N ASN A 187 8.47 -18.49 22.97
CA ASN A 187 7.56 -17.37 22.82
C ASN A 187 7.61 -16.96 21.35
N ILE A 188 6.48 -17.07 20.64
CA ILE A 188 6.35 -16.38 19.35
C ILE A 188 6.63 -14.91 19.66
N PRO A 189 7.73 -14.33 19.18
CA PRO A 189 8.07 -12.99 19.57
C PRO A 189 6.98 -12.07 19.03
N GLU A 190 6.55 -11.13 19.88
CA GLU A 190 5.55 -10.13 19.55
C GLU A 190 5.90 -9.52 18.20
N VAL A 191 4.92 -9.35 17.30
CA VAL A 191 5.15 -8.91 15.92
C VAL A 191 5.99 -7.64 15.93
N THR A 192 5.74 -6.73 16.88
CA THR A 192 6.51 -5.51 17.11
C THR A 192 8.00 -5.76 17.37
N THR A 193 8.35 -6.80 18.16
CA THR A 193 9.73 -7.19 18.47
C THR A 193 10.45 -7.84 17.28
N VAL A 194 9.76 -8.60 16.43
CA VAL A 194 10.36 -9.21 15.23
C VAL A 194 10.52 -8.19 14.10
N VAL A 195 9.51 -7.33 13.93
CA VAL A 195 9.53 -6.24 12.96
C VAL A 195 10.62 -5.24 13.35
N SER A 196 10.80 -4.93 14.64
CA SER A 196 11.86 -4.02 15.11
C SER A 196 13.27 -4.59 15.02
N SER A 197 13.44 -5.91 15.09
CA SER A 197 14.75 -6.57 15.02
C SER A 197 15.21 -6.91 13.60
N ARG A 198 14.37 -6.68 12.59
CA ARG A 198 14.74 -6.85 11.17
C ARG A 198 15.16 -5.53 10.55
N ALA A 199 16.02 -5.62 9.55
CA ALA A 199 16.54 -4.50 8.77
C ALA A 199 15.47 -3.87 7.86
N ILE A 200 14.37 -3.37 8.43
CA ILE A 200 13.43 -2.48 7.73
C ILE A 200 14.17 -1.26 7.19
N ALA A 201 15.24 -0.83 7.87
CA ALA A 201 16.17 0.18 7.38
C ALA A 201 16.79 -0.16 6.01
N ALA A 202 16.86 -1.43 5.61
CA ALA A 202 17.34 -1.87 4.30
C ALA A 202 16.27 -1.76 3.19
N VAL A 203 15.00 -1.55 3.54
CA VAL A 203 13.92 -1.30 2.58
C VAL A 203 14.05 0.12 2.05
N HIS A 204 14.42 0.25 0.78
CA HIS A 204 14.67 1.54 0.15
C HIS A 204 13.60 1.86 -0.89
N PHE A 205 12.59 2.63 -0.52
CA PHE A 205 11.67 3.25 -1.47
C PHE A 205 12.19 4.64 -1.84
N ALA A 206 13.04 4.72 -2.87
CA ALA A 206 13.49 6.00 -3.39
C ALA A 206 12.30 6.83 -3.86
N SER A 207 12.26 8.12 -3.49
CA SER A 207 11.30 9.11 -4.01
C SER A 207 11.42 9.33 -5.53
N ALA A 208 12.42 8.71 -6.17
CA ALA A 208 12.61 8.68 -7.62
C ALA A 208 13.03 7.26 -8.05
N ALA A 209 12.28 6.24 -7.63
CA ALA A 209 12.56 4.86 -7.97
C ALA A 209 12.79 4.71 -9.50
N PRO A 210 13.77 3.90 -9.97
CA PRO A 210 14.18 3.87 -11.38
C PRO A 210 13.03 3.57 -12.37
N TRP A 211 11.99 2.87 -11.91
CA TRP A 211 10.80 2.58 -12.68
C TRP A 211 9.88 3.79 -12.91
N TRP A 212 10.04 4.88 -12.14
CA TRP A 212 9.42 6.19 -12.39
C TRP A 212 10.13 6.94 -13.51
N ARG A 213 11.47 6.93 -13.54
CA ARG A 213 12.27 7.68 -14.52
C ARG A 213 12.26 7.08 -15.92
N THR A 214 12.12 5.76 -16.04
CA THR A 214 12.19 5.05 -17.32
C THR A 214 10.84 4.92 -18.04
N SER A 215 9.76 5.47 -17.48
CA SER A 215 8.49 5.60 -18.19
C SER A 215 8.60 6.69 -19.25
N PRO A 216 8.26 6.44 -20.53
CA PRO A 216 8.34 7.48 -21.55
C PRO A 216 7.42 8.66 -21.21
N GLY A 217 8.01 9.84 -21.05
CA GLY A 217 7.34 11.15 -21.02
C GLY A 217 6.68 11.55 -19.70
N ASP A 218 7.41 11.61 -18.58
CA ASP A 218 6.93 12.23 -17.32
C ASP A 218 5.53 11.78 -16.85
N ALA A 219 5.08 10.59 -17.27
CA ALA A 219 3.70 10.11 -17.18
C ALA A 219 3.21 9.83 -15.74
N HIS A 220 4.04 10.09 -14.75
CA HIS A 220 3.74 9.93 -13.34
C HIS A 220 3.93 11.23 -12.55
N ALA A 221 4.29 12.36 -13.17
CA ALA A 221 4.39 13.66 -12.50
C ALA A 221 3.03 14.31 -12.19
N HIS A 222 1.96 13.77 -12.76
CA HIS A 222 0.58 14.28 -12.70
C HIS A 222 -0.42 13.14 -12.48
N HIS A 223 -1.70 13.49 -12.32
CA HIS A 223 -2.78 12.52 -12.16
C HIS A 223 -2.88 11.60 -13.39
N PRO A 224 -3.40 10.36 -13.25
CA PRO A 224 -3.52 9.46 -14.40
C PRO A 224 -4.51 10.00 -15.42
N GLU A 225 -4.22 9.78 -16.70
CA GLU A 225 -5.05 10.18 -17.84
C GLU A 225 -5.86 9.02 -18.44
N ASN A 226 -5.49 7.78 -18.11
CA ASN A 226 -6.14 6.56 -18.58
C ASN A 226 -5.93 5.38 -17.61
N VAL A 227 -6.74 4.34 -17.76
CA VAL A 227 -6.69 3.12 -16.92
C VAL A 227 -5.36 2.36 -17.06
N GLN A 228 -4.73 2.43 -18.24
CA GLN A 228 -3.45 1.76 -18.49
C GLN A 228 -2.33 2.35 -17.64
N GLN A 229 -2.34 3.66 -17.38
CA GLN A 229 -1.39 4.30 -16.47
C GLN A 229 -1.57 3.81 -15.03
N ILE A 230 -2.81 3.69 -14.54
CA ILE A 230 -3.10 3.14 -13.20
C ILE A 230 -2.64 1.68 -13.10
N SER A 231 -2.97 0.87 -14.11
CA SER A 231 -2.59 -0.55 -14.17
C SER A 231 -1.07 -0.75 -14.18
N ARG A 232 -0.37 0.09 -14.94
CA ARG A 232 1.11 0.09 -15.01
C ARG A 232 1.72 0.55 -13.70
N TRP A 233 1.16 1.59 -13.07
CA TRP A 233 1.59 2.03 -11.75
C TRP A 233 1.45 0.88 -10.75
N LEU A 234 0.28 0.26 -10.63
CA LEU A 234 0.07 -0.83 -9.69
C LEU A 234 1.03 -2.00 -9.95
N SER A 235 1.16 -2.44 -11.20
CA SER A 235 2.04 -3.57 -11.54
C SER A 235 3.51 -3.29 -11.19
N ARG A 236 3.99 -2.07 -11.47
CA ARG A 236 5.36 -1.66 -11.13
C ARG A 236 5.55 -1.48 -9.63
N THR A 237 4.57 -0.91 -8.94
CA THR A 237 4.55 -0.80 -7.47
C THR A 237 4.66 -2.18 -6.84
N LEU A 238 3.85 -3.15 -7.27
CA LEU A 238 3.87 -4.52 -6.74
C LEU A 238 5.21 -5.22 -7.01
N SER A 239 5.75 -5.11 -8.22
CA SER A 239 7.08 -5.64 -8.55
C SER A 239 8.17 -5.01 -7.69
N TYR A 240 8.11 -3.70 -7.47
CA TYR A 240 9.10 -3.01 -6.65
C TYR A 240 8.98 -3.39 -5.17
N ILE A 241 7.77 -3.58 -4.66
CA ILE A 241 7.54 -4.10 -3.31
C ILE A 241 8.15 -5.50 -3.17
N ASP A 242 7.91 -6.40 -4.13
CA ASP A 242 8.49 -7.75 -4.08
C ASP A 242 10.02 -7.72 -4.06
N ASP A 243 10.63 -6.90 -4.93
CA ASP A 243 12.08 -6.68 -4.99
C ASP A 243 12.66 -6.11 -3.68
N GLN A 244 11.94 -5.18 -3.05
CA GLN A 244 12.38 -4.60 -1.78
C GLN A 244 12.19 -5.56 -0.60
N LEU A 245 11.07 -6.28 -0.56
CA LEU A 245 10.81 -7.28 0.48
C LEU A 245 11.71 -8.51 0.35
N ALA A 246 12.30 -8.77 -0.82
CA ALA A 246 13.33 -9.80 -0.98
C ALA A 246 14.64 -9.48 -0.22
N ARG A 247 14.79 -8.25 0.29
CA ARG A 247 15.95 -7.79 1.06
C ARG A 247 15.76 -7.91 2.58
N VAL A 248 14.58 -8.32 3.03
CA VAL A 248 14.14 -8.42 4.43
C VAL A 248 14.12 -9.88 4.88
#